data_AF-A0A7X7FSK7-F1
#
_entry.id   AF-A0A7X7FSK7-F1
#
_cell.length_a   1.000
_cell.length_b   1.000
_cell.length_c   1.000
_cell.angle_alpha   90.00
_cell.angle_beta   90.00
_cell.angle_gamma   90.00
#
_symmetry.space_group_name_H-M   'P 1'
#
loop_
_entity.id
_entity.type
_entity.pdbx_description
1 polymer ?
#
loop_
_entity_poly.entity_id
_entity_poly.type
_entity_poly.pdbx_seq_one_letter_code
_entity_poly.pdbx_strand_id
1 'polypeptide(L)'
;SLGLELCLLPIAYFGIRNGAEATDEGVRIAPEQPKYPHEKIWNALRLTARDTLYETGRLYAKLAGQRGFYGLVVFLMLIAFVKLIFMQMDYVYPKFGIRELGAGAPILRLPEMNSYLIIVLVPLVGLLTRKMTAYTTVTVGCVISAASGFVMALPLSWFGPLAGSALVRWIGYRYLGLSGEVHPYYVMIGLYVVLLSLGEAFYSPRVYEYAASIAPKGQEASYGALSYVPFFLAKLLVGTVSGSLLASYCPESGPRDPQTMWLIIALITTVCPVGLIALRRWIRVREAGREE
;
A
#
# COMPACT_ATOMS: atom_id res chain seq x y z
N SER A 1 -14.20 -4.89 11.26
CA SER A 1 -15.48 -5.36 11.82
C SER A 1 -16.36 -4.15 12.04
N LEU A 2 -17.50 -4.09 11.36
CA LEU A 2 -18.46 -2.97 11.43
C LEU A 2 -18.87 -2.62 12.87
N GLY A 3 -18.92 -3.60 13.79
CA GLY A 3 -19.24 -3.37 15.19
C GLY A 3 -18.19 -2.52 15.93
N LEU A 4 -16.91 -2.72 15.63
CA LEU A 4 -15.82 -1.92 16.21
C LEU A 4 -15.83 -0.48 15.69
N GLU A 5 -16.15 -0.28 14.41
CA GLU A 5 -16.32 1.05 13.81
C GLU A 5 -17.53 1.80 14.40
N LEU A 6 -18.64 1.10 14.65
CA LEU A 6 -19.80 1.67 15.33
C LEU A 6 -19.50 2.06 16.79
N CYS A 7 -18.64 1.32 17.49
CA CYS A 7 -18.18 1.68 18.84
C CYS A 7 -17.31 2.95 18.87
N LEU A 8 -16.72 3.36 17.74
CA LEU A 8 -15.97 4.60 17.64
C LEU A 8 -16.87 5.83 17.47
N LEU A 9 -18.12 5.68 16.99
CA LEU A 9 -19.04 6.80 16.78
C LEU A 9 -19.39 7.55 18.08
N PRO A 10 -19.71 6.89 19.21
CA PRO A 10 -19.89 7.59 20.49
C PRO A 10 -18.62 8.30 20.94
N ILE A 11 -17.46 7.69 20.75
CA ILE A 11 -16.17 8.28 21.15
C ILE A 11 -15.86 9.51 20.29
N ALA A 12 -16.15 9.47 18.99
CA ALA A 12 -16.01 10.61 18.11
C ALA A 12 -17.02 11.72 18.46
N TYR A 13 -18.29 11.37 18.69
CA TYR A 13 -19.36 12.32 18.97
C TYR A 13 -19.21 13.00 20.35
N PHE A 14 -18.80 12.26 21.38
CA PHE A 14 -18.68 12.78 22.74
C PHE A 14 -17.23 13.16 23.13
N GLY A 15 -16.22 12.58 22.48
CA GLY A 15 -14.81 12.78 22.80
C GLY A 15 -14.12 13.88 21.99
N ILE A 16 -14.61 14.19 20.79
CA ILE A 16 -14.11 15.34 20.02
C ILE A 16 -14.76 16.59 20.59
N ARG A 17 -13.96 17.42 21.29
CA ARG A 17 -14.40 18.75 21.71
C ARG A 17 -14.44 19.66 20.48
N ASN A 18 -15.62 19.78 19.89
CA ASN A 18 -15.87 20.67 18.76
C ASN A 18 -15.37 22.09 19.09
N GLY A 19 -14.56 22.65 18.19
CA GLY A 19 -14.00 24.00 18.36
C GLY A 19 -12.71 24.12 19.16
N ALA A 20 -12.12 23.01 19.64
CA ALA A 20 -10.81 23.03 20.28
C ALA A 20 -9.67 22.91 19.24
N GLU A 21 -8.92 24.00 19.01
CA GLU A 21 -7.69 24.00 18.21
C GLU A 21 -6.46 23.93 19.13
N ALA A 22 -5.62 22.92 18.93
CA ALA A 22 -4.30 22.85 19.54
C ALA A 22 -3.33 23.69 18.71
N THR A 23 -2.94 24.84 19.25
CA THR A 23 -1.96 25.75 18.64
C THR A 23 -0.61 25.63 19.36
N ASP A 24 0.47 26.11 18.74
CA ASP A 24 1.82 26.13 19.35
C ASP A 24 1.86 26.91 20.69
N GLU A 25 0.87 27.76 20.97
CA GLU A 25 0.70 28.54 22.20
C GLU A 25 -0.28 27.90 23.22
N GLY A 26 -0.85 26.72 22.93
CA GLY A 26 -1.81 26.01 23.77
C GLY A 26 -3.16 25.73 23.09
N VAL A 27 -4.12 25.20 23.87
CA VAL A 27 -5.45 24.82 23.38
C VAL A 27 -6.38 26.04 23.39
N ARG A 28 -6.84 26.50 22.21
CA ARG A 28 -7.89 27.51 22.07
C ARG A 28 -9.22 26.83 21.80
N ILE A 29 -10.24 27.11 22.62
CA ILE A 29 -11.59 26.60 22.42
C ILE A 29 -12.44 27.75 21.86
N ALA A 30 -12.73 27.71 20.57
CA ALA A 30 -13.66 28.60 19.88
C ALA A 30 -14.96 27.83 19.59
N PRO A 31 -16.12 28.25 20.10
CA PRO A 31 -17.37 27.53 19.83
C PRO A 31 -17.67 27.50 18.33
N GLU A 32 -17.84 26.30 17.79
CA GLU A 32 -18.15 26.08 16.37
C GLU A 32 -19.52 26.68 16.05
N GLN A 33 -19.55 27.72 15.22
CA GLN A 33 -20.81 28.33 14.81
C GLN A 33 -21.41 27.55 13.63
N PRO A 34 -22.64 27.01 13.75
CA PRO A 34 -23.29 26.34 12.64
C PRO A 34 -23.45 27.32 11.47
N LYS A 35 -22.92 26.96 10.30
CA LYS A 35 -22.89 27.82 9.10
C LYS A 35 -24.30 28.22 8.60
N TYR A 36 -25.32 27.42 8.93
CA TYR A 36 -26.73 27.68 8.62
C TYR A 36 -27.65 27.46 9.84
N PRO A 37 -27.66 28.37 10.83
CA PRO A 37 -28.41 28.19 12.08
C PRO A 37 -29.93 28.31 11.91
N HIS A 38 -30.40 28.90 10.81
CA HIS A 38 -31.82 29.22 10.59
C HIS A 38 -32.49 28.38 9.49
N GLU A 39 -31.78 27.40 8.92
CA GLU A 39 -32.30 26.57 7.82
C GLU A 39 -32.86 25.23 8.33
N LYS A 40 -33.89 24.72 7.65
CA LYS A 40 -34.40 23.36 7.92
C LYS A 40 -33.32 22.33 7.64
N ILE A 41 -33.28 21.23 8.40
CA ILE A 41 -32.22 20.19 8.34
C ILE A 41 -31.87 19.77 6.91
N TRP A 42 -32.86 19.51 6.05
CA TRP A 42 -32.62 19.11 4.65
C TRP A 42 -32.00 20.22 3.79
N ASN A 43 -32.41 21.47 3.99
CA ASN A 43 -31.83 22.62 3.31
C ASN A 43 -30.43 22.91 3.82
N ALA A 44 -30.23 22.86 5.14
CA ALA A 44 -28.92 22.99 5.77
C ALA A 44 -27.96 21.91 5.26
N LEU A 45 -28.42 20.65 5.13
CA LEU A 45 -27.63 19.54 4.57
C LEU A 45 -27.26 19.80 3.11
N ARG A 46 -28.22 20.23 2.27
CA ARG A 46 -27.97 20.53 0.85
C ARG A 46 -27.00 21.71 0.68
N LEU A 47 -27.17 22.77 1.46
CA LEU A 47 -26.31 23.94 1.44
C LEU A 47 -24.91 23.59 1.91
N THR A 48 -24.79 22.84 3.02
CA THR A 48 -23.52 22.33 3.52
C THR A 48 -22.83 21.43 2.49
N ALA A 49 -23.55 20.50 1.86
CA ALA A 49 -22.99 19.64 0.82
C ALA A 49 -22.48 20.46 -0.38
N ARG A 50 -23.26 21.44 -0.85
CA ARG A 50 -22.85 22.33 -1.95
C ARG A 50 -21.61 23.15 -1.59
N ASP A 51 -21.60 23.75 -0.40
CA ASP A 51 -20.50 24.58 0.07
C ASP A 51 -19.24 23.75 0.28
N THR A 52 -19.36 22.57 0.90
CA THR A 52 -18.25 21.64 1.05
C THR A 52 -17.71 21.20 -0.30
N LEU A 53 -18.56 20.91 -1.30
CA LEU A 53 -18.12 20.58 -2.65
C LEU A 53 -17.39 21.76 -3.32
N TYR A 54 -17.91 22.98 -3.18
CA TYR A 54 -17.29 24.18 -3.72
C TYR A 54 -15.94 24.50 -3.05
N GLU A 55 -15.89 24.42 -1.71
CA GLU A 55 -14.68 24.63 -0.93
C GLU A 55 -13.64 23.56 -1.22
N THR A 56 -14.05 22.30 -1.34
CA THR A 56 -13.20 21.19 -1.77
C THR A 56 -12.64 21.47 -3.17
N GLY A 57 -13.50 21.80 -4.14
CA GLY A 57 -13.06 22.12 -5.50
C GLY A 57 -12.09 23.30 -5.55
N ARG A 58 -12.34 24.36 -4.78
CA ARG A 58 -11.44 25.51 -4.64
C ARG A 58 -10.10 25.13 -4.01
N LEU A 59 -10.11 24.26 -3.00
CA LEU A 59 -8.88 23.77 -2.34
C LEU A 59 -8.05 22.95 -3.32
N TYR A 60 -8.65 21.99 -4.02
CA TYR A 60 -7.98 21.21 -5.07
C TYR A 60 -7.48 22.08 -6.23
N ALA A 61 -8.23 23.11 -6.65
CA ALA A 61 -7.77 24.06 -7.66
C ALA A 61 -6.54 24.88 -7.19
N LYS A 62 -6.53 25.31 -5.92
CA LYS A 62 -5.37 25.96 -5.30
C LYS A 62 -4.17 25.01 -5.21
N LEU A 63 -4.40 23.74 -4.85
CA LEU A 63 -3.37 22.70 -4.82
C LEU A 63 -2.76 22.48 -6.20
N ALA A 64 -3.59 22.35 -7.23
CA ALA A 64 -3.15 22.19 -8.61
C ALA A 64 -2.28 23.36 -9.10
N GLY A 65 -2.45 24.57 -8.56
CA GLY A 65 -1.59 25.72 -8.85
C GLY A 65 -0.20 25.66 -8.22
N GLN A 66 0.08 24.76 -7.27
CA GLN A 66 1.37 24.66 -6.58
C GLN A 66 2.36 23.81 -7.37
N ARG A 67 3.59 24.32 -7.58
CA ARG A 67 4.64 23.60 -8.32
C ARG A 67 4.98 22.22 -7.72
N GLY A 68 4.96 22.09 -6.40
CA GLY A 68 5.24 20.82 -5.70
C GLY A 68 4.14 19.76 -5.85
N PHE A 69 2.90 20.18 -6.13
CA PHE A 69 1.75 19.29 -6.21
C PHE A 69 1.87 18.27 -7.35
N TYR A 70 2.31 18.70 -8.53
CA TYR A 70 2.51 17.80 -9.66
C TYR A 70 3.58 16.74 -9.39
N GLY A 71 4.67 17.11 -8.69
CA GLY A 71 5.69 16.16 -8.26
C GLY A 71 5.11 15.09 -7.33
N LEU A 72 4.26 15.48 -6.38
CA LEU A 72 3.56 14.55 -5.50
C LEU A 72 2.56 13.67 -6.25
N VAL A 73 1.77 14.21 -7.18
CA VAL A 73 0.83 13.41 -7.97
C VAL A 73 1.60 12.37 -8.79
N VAL A 74 2.67 12.75 -9.48
CA VAL A 74 3.51 11.80 -10.23
C VAL A 74 4.10 10.75 -9.31
N PHE A 75 4.60 11.14 -8.13
CA PHE A 75 5.09 10.20 -7.11
C PHE A 75 4.02 9.17 -6.72
N LEU A 76 2.81 9.62 -6.38
CA LEU A 76 1.71 8.75 -5.99
C LEU A 76 1.24 7.84 -7.13
N MET A 77 1.20 8.37 -8.36
CA MET A 77 0.86 7.58 -9.55
C MET A 77 1.90 6.48 -9.81
N LEU A 78 3.20 6.77 -9.66
CA LEU A 78 4.25 5.77 -9.78
C LEU A 78 4.13 4.70 -8.70
N ILE A 79 3.87 5.10 -7.45
CA ILE A 79 3.65 4.18 -6.34
C ILE A 79 2.51 3.20 -6.62
N ALA A 80 1.49 3.60 -7.37
CA ALA A 80 0.38 2.71 -7.72
C ALA A 80 0.86 1.43 -8.43
N PHE A 81 1.92 1.50 -9.24
CA PHE A 81 2.51 0.33 -9.90
C PHE A 81 3.17 -0.65 -8.92
N VAL A 82 3.76 -0.15 -7.83
CA VAL A 82 4.19 -1.02 -6.73
C VAL A 82 3.01 -1.55 -5.93
N LYS A 83 1.97 -0.74 -5.71
CA LYS A 83 0.76 -1.20 -5.04
C LYS A 83 0.02 -2.30 -5.79
N LEU A 84 0.16 -2.40 -7.12
CA LEU A 84 -0.34 -3.53 -7.88
C LEU A 84 0.19 -4.88 -7.37
N ILE A 85 1.47 -4.97 -7.00
CA ILE A 85 2.04 -6.24 -6.53
C ILE A 85 1.49 -6.65 -5.15
N PHE A 86 1.17 -5.67 -4.31
CA PHE A 86 0.48 -5.92 -3.04
C PHE A 86 -0.96 -6.39 -3.28
N MET A 87 -1.68 -5.75 -4.18
CA MET A 87 -3.04 -6.19 -4.56
C MET A 87 -3.02 -7.59 -5.20
N GLN A 88 -1.94 -7.98 -5.86
CA GLN A 88 -1.80 -9.33 -6.42
C GLN A 88 -1.92 -10.43 -5.35
N MET A 89 -1.45 -10.17 -4.12
CA MET A 89 -1.57 -11.09 -2.99
C MET A 89 -3.02 -11.32 -2.54
N ASP A 90 -3.88 -10.33 -2.68
CA ASP A 90 -5.28 -10.43 -2.27
C ASP A 90 -6.14 -11.03 -3.37
N TYR A 91 -5.90 -10.68 -4.63
CA TYR A 91 -6.83 -10.97 -5.74
C TYR A 91 -6.44 -12.17 -6.61
N VAL A 92 -5.15 -12.33 -6.91
CA VAL A 92 -4.70 -13.39 -7.84
C VAL A 92 -4.09 -14.54 -7.10
N TYR A 93 -3.28 -14.26 -6.09
CA TYR A 93 -2.55 -15.28 -5.37
C TYR A 93 -3.44 -16.41 -4.81
N PRO A 94 -4.64 -16.16 -4.23
CA PRO A 94 -5.51 -17.26 -3.79
C PRO A 94 -5.97 -18.16 -4.94
N LYS A 95 -6.34 -17.58 -6.08
CA LYS A 95 -6.79 -18.34 -7.26
C LYS A 95 -5.63 -19.10 -7.90
N PHE A 96 -4.49 -18.44 -8.06
CA PHE A 96 -3.25 -19.04 -8.54
C PHE A 96 -2.82 -20.22 -7.64
N GLY A 97 -2.81 -20.02 -6.32
CA GLY A 97 -2.44 -21.04 -5.35
C GLY A 97 -3.35 -22.26 -5.42
N ILE A 98 -4.68 -22.10 -5.48
CA ILE A 98 -5.60 -23.23 -5.62
C ILE A 98 -5.41 -23.96 -6.95
N ARG A 99 -5.14 -23.22 -8.03
CA ARG A 99 -4.92 -23.81 -9.36
C ARG A 99 -3.65 -24.65 -9.39
N GLU A 100 -2.53 -24.13 -8.91
CA GLU A 100 -1.23 -24.81 -8.96
C GLU A 100 -1.01 -25.85 -7.85
N LEU A 101 -1.43 -25.56 -6.61
CA LEU A 101 -1.17 -26.41 -5.45
C LEU A 101 -2.35 -27.35 -5.12
N GLY A 102 -3.49 -27.17 -5.79
CA GLY A 102 -4.70 -27.97 -5.57
C GLY A 102 -5.62 -27.43 -4.47
N ALA A 103 -6.87 -27.91 -4.49
CA ALA A 103 -7.87 -27.55 -3.49
C ALA A 103 -7.50 -28.17 -2.12
N GLY A 104 -7.44 -27.34 -1.07
CA GLY A 104 -7.07 -27.76 0.29
C GLY A 104 -5.67 -27.34 0.74
N ALA A 105 -4.85 -26.78 -0.16
CA ALA A 105 -3.57 -26.17 0.20
C ALA A 105 -3.78 -24.97 1.17
N PRO A 106 -2.95 -24.80 2.21
CA PRO A 106 -3.01 -23.70 3.18
C PRO A 106 -2.51 -22.37 2.58
N ILE A 107 -3.06 -21.98 1.42
CA ILE A 107 -2.63 -20.82 0.64
C ILE A 107 -2.74 -19.51 1.40
N LEU A 108 -3.77 -19.36 2.24
CA LEU A 108 -4.06 -18.14 2.99
C LEU A 108 -3.04 -17.86 4.11
N ARG A 109 -2.38 -18.90 4.63
CA ARG A 109 -1.35 -18.74 5.69
C ARG A 109 -0.07 -18.10 5.19
N LEU A 110 0.24 -18.21 3.89
CA LEU A 110 1.46 -17.62 3.35
C LEU A 110 1.42 -16.08 3.34
N PRO A 111 0.34 -15.42 2.85
CA PRO A 111 0.17 -13.98 3.02
C PRO A 111 0.12 -13.53 4.48
N GLU A 112 -0.45 -14.33 5.40
CA GLU A 112 -0.45 -13.99 6.84
C GLU A 112 0.96 -13.84 7.42
N MET A 113 1.96 -14.52 6.84
CA MET A 113 3.35 -14.37 7.22
C MET A 113 3.84 -12.93 7.04
N ASN A 114 3.33 -12.19 6.04
CA ASN A 114 3.67 -10.78 5.84
C ASN A 114 3.35 -9.96 7.10
N SER A 115 2.16 -10.12 7.68
CA SER A 115 1.74 -9.38 8.87
C SER A 115 2.69 -9.58 10.05
N TYR A 116 3.12 -10.83 10.30
CA TYR A 116 4.09 -11.12 11.37
C TYR A 116 5.46 -10.50 11.10
N LEU A 117 5.93 -10.56 9.84
CA LEU A 117 7.19 -9.96 9.44
C LEU A 117 7.17 -8.44 9.59
N ILE A 118 6.09 -7.78 9.16
CA ILE A 118 5.95 -6.32 9.22
C ILE A 118 6.02 -5.79 10.65
N ILE A 119 5.40 -6.49 11.62
CA ILE A 119 5.47 -6.12 13.05
C ILE A 119 6.92 -6.00 13.53
N VAL A 120 7.80 -6.88 13.07
CA VAL A 120 9.23 -6.90 13.43
C VAL A 120 10.05 -5.96 12.55
N LEU A 121 9.79 -5.97 11.24
CA LEU A 121 10.60 -5.26 10.25
C LEU A 121 10.38 -3.74 10.29
N VAL A 122 9.16 -3.26 10.52
CA VAL A 122 8.87 -1.82 10.50
C VAL A 122 9.68 -1.04 11.56
N PRO A 123 9.74 -1.45 12.84
CA PRO A 123 10.61 -0.78 13.82
C PRO A 123 12.10 -0.83 13.45
N LEU A 124 12.58 -1.97 12.95
CA LEU A 124 13.98 -2.15 12.55
C LEU A 124 14.35 -1.25 11.37
N VAL A 125 13.53 -1.27 10.32
CA VAL A 125 13.72 -0.42 9.14
C VAL A 125 13.58 1.05 9.52
N GLY A 126 12.64 1.40 10.41
CA GLY A 126 12.52 2.76 10.96
C GLY A 126 13.80 3.24 11.64
N LEU A 127 14.45 2.38 12.44
CA LEU A 127 15.73 2.67 13.07
C LEU A 127 16.87 2.84 12.05
N LEU A 128 16.95 1.94 11.06
CA LEU A 128 17.98 1.96 10.02
C LEU A 128 17.84 3.17 9.08
N THR A 129 16.61 3.58 8.80
CA THR A 129 16.29 4.64 7.82
C THR A 129 16.11 6.02 8.47
N ARG A 130 16.37 6.17 9.77
CA ARG A 130 16.16 7.43 10.51
C ARG A 130 16.89 8.65 9.94
N LYS A 131 18.02 8.42 9.25
CA LYS A 131 18.83 9.47 8.61
C LYS A 131 18.55 9.63 7.12
N MET A 132 17.72 8.78 6.53
CA MET A 132 17.41 8.81 5.10
C MET A 132 16.19 9.68 4.86
N THR A 133 16.14 10.37 3.72
CA THR A 133 14.91 11.10 3.33
C THR A 133 13.76 10.11 3.06
N ALA A 134 12.52 10.53 3.27
CA ALA A 134 11.33 9.71 3.02
C ALA A 134 11.29 9.25 1.56
N TYR A 135 11.59 10.15 0.61
CA TYR A 135 11.68 9.83 -0.81
C TYR A 135 12.67 8.69 -1.12
N THR A 136 13.88 8.75 -0.56
CA THR A 136 14.94 7.75 -0.79
C THR A 136 14.54 6.40 -0.20
N THR A 137 13.98 6.44 1.01
CA THR A 137 13.52 5.24 1.72
C THR A 137 12.39 4.53 0.96
N VAL A 138 11.40 5.30 0.47
CA VAL A 138 10.33 4.78 -0.39
C VAL A 138 10.89 4.17 -1.67
N THR A 139 11.85 4.84 -2.31
CA THR A 139 12.47 4.33 -3.55
C THR A 139 13.17 3.00 -3.33
N VAL A 140 13.92 2.85 -2.23
CA VAL A 140 14.55 1.57 -1.84
C VAL A 140 13.49 0.48 -1.61
N GLY A 141 12.42 0.80 -0.88
CA GLY A 141 11.30 -0.11 -0.67
C GLY A 141 10.67 -0.58 -1.98
N CYS A 142 10.42 0.35 -2.91
CA CYS A 142 9.89 0.05 -4.24
C CYS A 142 10.81 -0.84 -5.06
N VAL A 143 12.14 -0.65 -4.99
CA VAL A 143 13.11 -1.53 -5.66
C VAL A 143 13.04 -2.95 -5.09
N ILE A 144 13.03 -3.09 -3.76
CA ILE A 144 12.96 -4.40 -3.10
C ILE A 144 11.62 -5.10 -3.42
N SER A 145 10.50 -4.39 -3.37
CA SER A 145 9.18 -4.93 -3.74
C SER A 145 9.05 -5.27 -5.23
N ALA A 146 9.71 -4.53 -6.13
CA ALA A 146 9.75 -4.92 -7.54
C ALA A 146 10.61 -6.17 -7.75
N ALA A 147 11.77 -6.24 -7.08
CA ALA A 147 12.66 -7.40 -7.13
C ALA A 147 11.99 -8.67 -6.61
N SER A 148 11.14 -8.58 -5.58
CA SER A 148 10.41 -9.74 -5.07
C SER A 148 9.55 -10.39 -6.14
N GLY A 149 8.86 -9.60 -6.98
CA GLY A 149 8.05 -10.11 -8.09
C GLY A 149 8.80 -11.02 -9.06
N PHE A 150 10.08 -10.74 -9.33
CA PHE A 150 10.91 -11.58 -10.20
C PHE A 150 11.18 -12.96 -9.61
N VAL A 151 11.13 -13.14 -8.27
CA VAL A 151 11.28 -14.46 -7.64
C VAL A 151 10.20 -15.42 -8.13
N MET A 152 8.97 -14.92 -8.34
CA MET A 152 7.86 -15.72 -8.86
C MET A 152 7.98 -16.03 -10.36
N ALA A 153 8.88 -15.35 -11.07
CA ALA A 153 9.19 -15.61 -12.48
C ALA A 153 10.38 -16.56 -12.67
N LEU A 154 11.08 -16.95 -11.61
CA LEU A 154 12.21 -17.86 -11.69
C LEU A 154 11.76 -19.31 -11.96
N PRO A 155 12.64 -20.15 -12.54
CA PRO A 155 12.33 -21.55 -12.76
C PRO A 155 12.04 -22.28 -11.45
N LEU A 156 10.89 -22.99 -11.39
CA LEU A 156 10.45 -23.70 -10.20
C LEU A 156 11.47 -24.76 -9.72
N SER A 157 12.24 -25.33 -10.65
CA SER A 157 13.27 -26.35 -10.36
C SER A 157 14.36 -25.85 -9.41
N TRP A 158 14.64 -24.54 -9.37
CA TRP A 158 15.65 -23.96 -8.48
C TRP A 158 15.24 -24.07 -7.00
N PHE A 159 13.95 -24.17 -6.73
CA PHE A 159 13.41 -24.26 -5.37
C PHE A 159 13.20 -25.70 -4.90
N GLY A 160 13.36 -26.70 -5.78
CA GLY A 160 13.25 -28.12 -5.43
C GLY A 160 14.21 -28.54 -4.31
N PRO A 161 15.53 -28.26 -4.41
CA PRO A 161 16.48 -28.60 -3.36
C PRO A 161 16.19 -27.90 -2.03
N LEU A 162 15.72 -26.64 -2.09
CA LEU A 162 15.36 -25.86 -0.90
C LEU A 162 14.11 -26.43 -0.21
N ALA A 163 13.16 -26.96 -0.97
CA ALA A 163 11.96 -27.61 -0.44
C ALA A 163 12.29 -28.85 0.42
N GLY A 164 13.38 -29.56 0.10
CA GLY A 164 13.87 -30.70 0.89
C GLY A 164 14.62 -30.32 2.17
N SER A 165 15.00 -29.05 2.35
CA SER A 165 15.79 -28.62 3.51
C SER A 165 15.04 -28.80 4.84
N ALA A 166 15.77 -29.12 5.91
CA ALA A 166 15.17 -29.38 7.22
C ALA A 166 14.41 -28.16 7.77
N LEU A 167 14.92 -26.95 7.54
CA LEU A 167 14.28 -25.70 7.93
C LEU A 167 12.94 -25.51 7.24
N VAL A 168 12.90 -25.65 5.91
CA VAL A 168 11.68 -25.46 5.12
C VAL A 168 10.63 -26.51 5.46
N ARG A 169 11.03 -27.78 5.65
CA ARG A 169 10.10 -28.82 6.12
C ARG A 169 9.55 -28.52 7.50
N TRP A 170 10.40 -28.06 8.43
CA TRP A 170 9.95 -27.68 9.77
C TRP A 170 8.92 -26.55 9.73
N ILE A 171 9.17 -25.49 8.95
CA ILE A 171 8.23 -24.38 8.74
C ILE A 171 6.95 -24.90 8.06
N GLY A 172 7.07 -25.70 7.00
CA GLY A 172 5.94 -26.26 6.26
C GLY A 172 5.02 -27.11 7.13
N TYR A 173 5.57 -27.94 8.02
CA TYR A 173 4.78 -28.78 8.91
C TYR A 173 4.22 -28.02 10.10
N ARG A 174 5.00 -27.12 10.71
CA ARG A 174 4.58 -26.43 11.94
C ARG A 174 3.68 -25.24 11.68
N TYR A 175 4.00 -24.41 10.67
CA TYR A 175 3.27 -23.19 10.36
C TYR A 175 2.19 -23.42 9.31
N LEU A 176 2.54 -24.03 8.17
CA LEU A 176 1.57 -24.29 7.10
C LEU A 176 0.68 -25.50 7.38
N GLY A 177 1.10 -26.42 8.27
CA GLY A 177 0.32 -27.62 8.60
C GLY A 177 0.31 -28.65 7.46
N LEU A 178 1.32 -28.63 6.60
CA LEU A 178 1.43 -29.57 5.48
C LEU A 178 1.68 -30.99 5.98
N SER A 179 1.06 -31.98 5.32
CA SER A 179 1.33 -33.41 5.51
C SER A 179 1.87 -33.98 4.21
N GLY A 180 3.18 -34.30 4.17
CA GLY A 180 3.84 -34.88 2.99
C GLY A 180 5.03 -34.07 2.46
N GLU A 181 5.36 -34.24 1.18
CA GLU A 181 6.43 -33.49 0.53
C GLU A 181 6.03 -32.02 0.33
N VAL A 182 6.94 -31.10 0.66
CA VAL A 182 6.69 -29.67 0.49
C VAL A 182 6.85 -29.32 -0.99
N HIS A 183 5.78 -28.87 -1.62
CA HIS A 183 5.83 -28.43 -3.02
C HIS A 183 6.77 -27.20 -3.17
N PRO A 184 7.64 -27.14 -4.20
CA PRO A 184 8.61 -26.03 -4.36
C PRO A 184 7.97 -24.63 -4.44
N TYR A 185 6.71 -24.53 -4.88
CA TYR A 185 5.94 -23.27 -4.87
C TYR A 185 5.83 -22.66 -3.47
N TYR A 186 5.69 -23.45 -2.40
CA TYR A 186 5.63 -22.90 -1.03
C TYR A 186 6.91 -22.15 -0.67
N VAL A 187 8.07 -22.63 -1.14
CA VAL A 187 9.36 -21.97 -0.92
C VAL A 187 9.46 -20.71 -1.75
N MET A 188 9.12 -20.79 -3.04
CA MET A 188 9.16 -19.64 -3.95
C MET A 188 8.25 -18.51 -3.44
N ILE A 189 7.02 -18.84 -3.07
CA ILE A 189 6.05 -17.89 -2.51
C ILE A 189 6.55 -17.36 -1.16
N GLY A 190 7.07 -18.21 -0.28
CA GLY A 190 7.61 -17.79 1.01
C GLY A 190 8.72 -16.74 0.85
N LEU A 191 9.67 -16.98 -0.06
CA LEU A 191 10.74 -16.03 -0.38
C LEU A 191 10.21 -14.74 -1.01
N TYR A 192 9.25 -14.85 -1.92
CA TYR A 192 8.53 -13.71 -2.47
C TYR A 192 7.90 -12.86 -1.36
N VAL A 193 7.16 -13.48 -0.42
CA VAL A 193 6.49 -12.78 0.68
C VAL A 193 7.51 -12.12 1.60
N VAL A 194 8.59 -12.80 1.96
CA VAL A 194 9.66 -12.25 2.81
C VAL A 194 10.26 -10.99 2.19
N LEU A 195 10.64 -11.05 0.90
CA LEU A 195 11.20 -9.90 0.20
C LEU A 195 10.17 -8.78 0.03
N LEU A 196 8.92 -9.13 -0.27
CA LEU A 196 7.84 -8.16 -0.38
C LEU A 196 7.62 -7.42 0.94
N SER A 197 7.59 -8.13 2.07
CA SER A 197 7.47 -7.57 3.42
C SER A 197 8.63 -6.65 3.76
N LEU A 198 9.84 -7.02 3.36
CA LEU A 198 11.00 -6.15 3.53
C LEU A 198 10.80 -4.84 2.77
N GLY A 199 10.44 -4.89 1.48
CA GLY A 199 10.18 -3.69 0.68
C GLY A 199 9.04 -2.83 1.24
N GLU A 200 7.97 -3.47 1.73
CA GLU A 200 6.86 -2.79 2.38
C GLU A 200 7.26 -2.05 3.66
N ALA A 201 8.15 -2.63 4.46
CA ALA A 201 8.62 -2.01 5.71
C ALA A 201 9.40 -0.71 5.47
N PHE A 202 10.09 -0.57 4.33
CA PHE A 202 10.72 0.69 3.92
C PHE A 202 9.68 1.71 3.44
N TYR A 203 8.67 1.23 2.74
CA TYR A 203 7.70 2.06 2.04
C TYR A 203 6.60 2.61 2.96
N SER A 204 5.96 1.77 3.78
CA SER A 204 4.64 2.05 4.38
C SER A 204 4.59 3.24 5.34
N PRO A 205 5.53 3.44 6.29
CA PRO A 205 5.48 4.61 7.16
C PRO A 205 5.89 5.90 6.43
N ARG A 206 6.68 5.78 5.36
CA ARG A 206 7.34 6.92 4.72
C ARG A 206 6.48 7.61 3.66
N VAL A 207 5.51 6.94 3.05
CA VAL A 207 4.62 7.61 2.08
C VAL A 207 3.74 8.65 2.74
N TYR A 208 3.14 8.33 3.88
CA TYR A 208 2.34 9.29 4.64
C TYR A 208 3.20 10.44 5.16
N GLU A 209 4.40 10.12 5.66
CA GLU A 209 5.38 11.12 6.08
C GLU A 209 5.81 12.03 4.92
N TYR A 210 6.06 11.49 3.73
CA TYR A 210 6.39 12.26 2.55
C TYR A 210 5.26 13.23 2.19
N ALA A 211 4.02 12.76 2.13
CA ALA A 211 2.86 13.61 1.84
C ALA A 211 2.67 14.71 2.89
N ALA A 212 2.84 14.38 4.19
CA ALA A 212 2.76 15.35 5.27
C ALA A 212 3.91 16.39 5.21
N SER A 213 5.13 15.96 4.91
CA SER A 213 6.31 16.85 4.86
C SER A 213 6.28 17.89 3.73
N ILE A 214 5.46 17.65 2.71
CA ILE A 214 5.26 18.55 1.55
C ILE A 214 4.02 19.42 1.72
N ALA A 215 3.12 19.05 2.62
CA ALA A 215 1.87 19.75 2.81
C ALA A 215 2.09 21.19 3.30
N PRO A 216 1.48 22.20 2.65
CA PRO A 216 1.40 23.54 3.20
C PRO A 216 0.69 23.55 4.55
N LYS A 217 1.06 24.49 5.43
CA LYS A 217 0.40 24.66 6.73
C LYS A 217 -1.13 24.74 6.56
N GLY A 218 -1.85 23.92 7.32
CA GLY A 218 -3.31 23.82 7.27
C GLY A 218 -3.89 22.97 6.14
N GLN A 219 -3.05 22.31 5.31
CA GLN A 219 -3.50 21.41 4.23
C GLN A 219 -3.00 19.96 4.41
N GLU A 220 -2.42 19.63 5.56
CA GLU A 220 -1.88 18.31 5.89
C GLU A 220 -2.92 17.19 5.73
N ALA A 221 -4.18 17.44 6.13
CA ALA A 221 -5.25 16.47 5.98
C ALA A 221 -5.55 16.14 4.50
N SER A 222 -5.58 17.16 3.63
CA SER A 222 -5.82 16.97 2.19
C SER A 222 -4.66 16.23 1.51
N TYR A 223 -3.42 16.58 1.86
CA TYR A 223 -2.22 15.88 1.38
C TYR A 223 -2.14 14.44 1.93
N GLY A 224 -2.51 14.23 3.18
CA GLY A 224 -2.63 12.90 3.79
C GLY A 224 -3.67 12.04 3.05
N ALA A 225 -4.82 12.61 2.69
CA ALA A 225 -5.84 11.92 1.90
C ALA A 225 -5.33 11.49 0.51
N LEU A 226 -4.47 12.29 -0.14
CA LEU A 226 -3.85 11.93 -1.41
C LEU A 226 -2.97 10.68 -1.31
N SER A 227 -2.45 10.35 -0.13
CA SER A 227 -1.65 9.13 0.08
C SER A 227 -2.45 7.83 -0.14
N TYR A 228 -3.78 7.90 -0.23
CA TYR A 228 -4.64 6.77 -0.59
C TYR A 228 -4.84 6.59 -2.11
N VAL A 229 -4.51 7.60 -2.93
CA VAL A 229 -4.60 7.54 -4.41
C VAL A 229 -3.89 6.30 -4.98
N PRO A 230 -2.68 5.92 -4.54
CA PRO A 230 -2.00 4.76 -5.12
C PRO A 230 -2.76 3.45 -4.90
N PHE A 231 -3.36 3.26 -3.73
CA PHE A 231 -4.18 2.08 -3.44
C PHE A 231 -5.45 2.05 -4.30
N PHE A 232 -6.12 3.19 -4.44
CA PHE A 232 -7.29 3.31 -5.28
C PHE A 232 -6.96 2.94 -6.74
N LEU A 233 -5.90 3.52 -7.29
CA LEU A 233 -5.48 3.25 -8.66
C LEU A 233 -5.04 1.80 -8.86
N ALA A 234 -4.28 1.24 -7.92
CA ALA A 234 -3.90 -0.17 -7.95
C ALA A 234 -5.12 -1.09 -7.96
N LYS A 235 -6.16 -0.80 -7.16
CA LYS A 235 -7.41 -1.59 -7.15
C LYS A 235 -8.18 -1.51 -8.47
N LEU A 236 -8.18 -0.35 -9.14
CA LEU A 236 -8.78 -0.22 -10.46
C LEU A 236 -8.03 -1.03 -11.51
N LEU A 237 -6.70 -1.00 -11.46
CA LEU A 237 -5.83 -1.66 -12.44
C LEU A 237 -5.71 -3.17 -12.23
N VAL A 238 -5.70 -3.66 -10.97
CA VAL A 238 -5.51 -5.10 -10.67
C VAL A 238 -6.67 -5.95 -11.22
N GLY A 239 -7.91 -5.44 -11.16
CA GLY A 239 -9.07 -6.19 -11.64
C GLY A 239 -9.00 -6.50 -13.13
N THR A 240 -8.61 -5.51 -13.94
CA THR A 240 -8.51 -5.64 -15.40
C THR A 240 -7.21 -6.32 -15.84
N VAL A 241 -6.06 -5.83 -15.35
CA VAL A 241 -4.74 -6.34 -15.74
C VAL A 241 -4.52 -7.72 -15.15
N SER A 242 -4.59 -7.87 -13.83
CA SER A 242 -4.26 -9.14 -13.20
C SER A 242 -5.34 -10.20 -13.42
N GLY A 243 -6.61 -9.80 -13.54
CA GLY A 243 -7.69 -10.70 -13.89
C GLY A 243 -7.54 -11.30 -15.29
N SER A 244 -7.20 -10.48 -16.30
CA SER A 244 -6.95 -10.95 -17.66
C SER A 244 -5.69 -11.80 -17.75
N LEU A 245 -4.59 -11.38 -17.12
CA LEU A 245 -3.34 -12.17 -17.06
C LEU A 245 -3.58 -13.54 -16.41
N LEU A 246 -4.30 -13.59 -15.30
CA LEU A 246 -4.64 -14.84 -14.62
C LEU A 246 -5.50 -15.76 -15.51
N ALA A 247 -6.44 -15.20 -16.29
CA ALA A 247 -7.27 -15.98 -17.20
C ALA A 247 -6.48 -16.52 -18.40
N SER A 248 -5.54 -15.75 -18.94
CA SER A 248 -4.75 -16.13 -20.11
C SER A 248 -3.61 -17.11 -19.78
N TYR A 249 -2.89 -16.88 -18.68
CA TYR A 249 -1.68 -17.63 -18.35
C TYR A 249 -1.89 -18.74 -17.33
N CYS A 250 -2.88 -18.62 -16.45
CA CYS A 250 -3.20 -19.63 -15.45
C CYS A 250 -4.71 -19.96 -15.46
N PRO A 251 -5.28 -20.42 -16.59
CA PRO A 251 -6.69 -20.79 -16.65
C PRO A 251 -7.02 -21.96 -15.70
N GLU A 252 -8.31 -22.11 -15.39
CA GLU A 252 -8.78 -23.19 -14.51
C GLU A 252 -8.53 -24.57 -15.14
N SER A 253 -8.79 -24.69 -16.44
CA SER A 253 -8.52 -25.85 -17.27
C SER A 253 -7.60 -25.47 -18.44
N GLY A 254 -6.64 -26.35 -18.76
CA GLY A 254 -5.70 -26.16 -19.86
C GLY A 254 -4.24 -25.98 -19.41
N PRO A 255 -3.33 -25.75 -20.37
CA PRO A 255 -1.91 -25.51 -20.07
C PRO A 255 -1.76 -24.21 -19.28
N ARG A 256 -0.84 -24.22 -18.32
CA ARG A 256 -0.56 -23.07 -17.44
C ARG A 256 0.89 -22.64 -17.59
N ASP A 257 1.08 -21.34 -17.68
CA ASP A 257 2.38 -20.68 -17.70
C ASP A 257 2.42 -19.53 -16.67
N PRO A 258 2.47 -19.86 -15.37
CA PRO A 258 2.53 -18.86 -14.31
C PRO A 258 3.82 -18.03 -14.35
N GLN A 259 4.91 -18.57 -14.88
CA GLN A 259 6.19 -17.87 -14.92
C GLN A 259 6.10 -16.60 -15.76
N THR A 260 5.53 -16.70 -16.97
CA THR A 260 5.31 -15.54 -17.84
C THR A 260 4.33 -14.54 -17.22
N MET A 261 3.27 -15.02 -16.56
CA MET A 261 2.31 -14.16 -15.84
C MET A 261 3.02 -13.29 -14.79
N TRP A 262 3.79 -13.93 -13.89
CA TRP A 262 4.50 -13.25 -12.82
C TRP A 262 5.63 -12.37 -13.34
N LEU A 263 6.27 -12.73 -14.46
CA LEU A 263 7.26 -11.90 -15.14
C LEU A 263 6.63 -10.59 -15.64
N ILE A 264 5.48 -10.65 -16.31
CA ILE A 264 4.77 -9.46 -16.79
C ILE A 264 4.39 -8.56 -15.61
N ILE A 265 3.89 -9.14 -14.51
CA ILE A 265 3.55 -8.38 -13.30
C ILE A 265 4.79 -7.71 -12.71
N ALA A 266 5.91 -8.43 -12.58
CA ALA A 266 7.16 -7.89 -12.06
C ALA A 266 7.70 -6.74 -12.93
N LEU A 267 7.59 -6.85 -14.26
CA LEU A 267 7.95 -5.79 -15.19
C LEU A 267 7.07 -4.55 -15.03
N ILE A 268 5.76 -4.73 -14.90
CA ILE A 268 4.82 -3.61 -14.61
C ILE A 268 5.17 -2.95 -13.28
N THR A 269 5.46 -3.74 -12.25
CA THR A 269 5.86 -3.23 -10.93
C THR A 269 7.17 -2.43 -10.99
N THR A 270 8.10 -2.82 -11.86
CA THR A 270 9.40 -2.16 -12.06
C THR A 270 9.27 -0.72 -12.61
N VAL A 271 8.13 -0.39 -13.24
CA VAL A 271 7.84 0.99 -13.68
C VAL A 271 7.93 1.99 -12.53
N CYS A 272 7.54 1.61 -11.31
CA CYS A 272 7.62 2.47 -10.14
C CYS A 272 9.07 2.85 -9.78
N PRO A 273 9.96 1.92 -9.38
CA PRO A 273 11.32 2.29 -8.99
C PRO A 273 12.09 2.94 -10.13
N VAL A 274 11.93 2.48 -11.38
CA VAL A 274 12.57 3.11 -12.55
C VAL A 274 12.06 4.53 -12.74
N GLY A 275 10.76 4.75 -12.67
CA GLY A 275 10.15 6.08 -12.79
C GLY A 275 10.58 7.02 -11.66
N LEU A 276 10.64 6.52 -10.41
CA LEU A 276 11.12 7.31 -9.28
C LEU A 276 12.58 7.73 -9.52
N ILE A 277 13.46 6.79 -9.87
CA ILE A 277 14.88 7.09 -10.11
C ILE A 277 15.07 8.05 -11.30
N ALA A 278 14.39 7.81 -12.42
CA ALA A 278 14.51 8.62 -13.63
C ALA A 278 13.96 10.04 -13.45
N LEU A 279 12.80 10.18 -12.78
CA LEU A 279 12.14 11.46 -12.55
C LEU A 279 12.55 12.10 -11.21
N ARG A 280 13.62 11.61 -10.56
CA ARG A 280 14.09 12.09 -9.26
C ARG A 280 14.22 13.60 -9.17
N ARG A 281 14.75 14.24 -10.21
CA ARG A 281 14.96 15.70 -10.24
C ARG A 281 13.65 16.49 -10.24
N TRP A 282 12.56 15.89 -10.70
CA TRP A 282 11.25 16.54 -10.83
C TRP A 282 10.35 16.21 -9.64
N ILE A 283 10.48 15.01 -9.09
CA ILE A 283 9.65 14.52 -7.99
C ILE A 283 10.18 14.95 -6.64
N ARG A 284 11.51 14.94 -6.44
CA ARG A 284 12.12 15.19 -5.13
C ARG A 284 11.88 16.64 -4.71
N VAL A 285 10.97 16.83 -3.76
CA VAL A 285 10.74 18.11 -3.07
C VAL A 285 11.56 18.12 -1.78
N ARG A 286 11.97 19.32 -1.31
CA ARG A 286 12.62 19.45 0.00
C ARG A 286 11.66 19.03 1.11
N GLU A 287 12.04 18.02 1.86
CA GLU A 287 11.28 17.53 3.02
C GLU A 287 11.55 18.45 4.22
N ALA A 288 10.51 18.97 4.87
CA ALA A 288 10.68 19.83 6.05
C ALA A 288 11.26 19.03 7.23
N GLY A 289 12.31 19.54 7.87
CA GLY A 289 12.88 18.96 9.11
C GLY A 289 13.97 17.89 8.92
N ARG A 290 14.46 17.65 7.69
CA ARG A 290 15.62 16.79 7.44
C ARG A 290 16.69 17.52 6.62
N GLU A 291 17.90 17.60 7.16
CA GLU A 291 19.10 18.00 6.39
C GLU A 291 19.49 16.88 5.40
N GLU A 292 20.13 17.28 4.29
CA GLU A 292 20.18 16.65 2.95
C GLU A 292 20.29 15.12 2.80
#